data_AF-A0A5A9NB46-F1
#
_entry.id   AF-A0A5A9NB46-F1
#
_cell.length_a   1.000
_cell.length_b   1.000
_cell.length_c   1.000
_cell.angle_alpha   90.00
_cell.angle_beta   90.00
_cell.angle_gamma   90.00
#
_symmetry.space_group_name_H-M   'P 1'
#
loop_
_entity.id
_entity.type
_entity.pdbx_description
1 polymer ?
#
loop_
_entity_poly.entity_id
_entity_poly.type
_entity_poly.pdbx_seq_one_letter_code
_entity_poly.pdbx_strand_id
1 'polypeptide(L)'
;MAGVNGDRKGKKDDNGLGTAIDFVLSNAKLVLGVGGAAMLGIATLAVKRMYDRALSAPSSPTKAIPPGQRSWEEPNWLGSSPRTLNRDMKQNISRSLQTLPTSSSSFKPDSFRRVVGRGSGGRGKADLQRSRMRLSLQEHLWAFFHEKVAIPSKEQAVARRAALDICAELRVFIHAKLPDMPLREMFLSGSLYDDLQVVTADHAQLMVPMILEKNLWSSIPGEDTIMNIPGFWLVRRENLEYFPRGSSYWDRCMVGGYLSPKSVLEVFEKLVAGSINWPAIGSVLDYVIRPVVPSETLTLEVQYDTDRHLYVDFLPLLVMEDGVSLIAKPHRLAADRHENLWRQSFRVAETTKLRALDQEDGGCRCACLKVIKAVCKLNPALVRLNASHHTNAILLLSEQERDWTQEALADRFLHLLRSLVGHLEAGRLPCTLNPKVNLLCELTEQEIDELGYTLYCALSDPESLMRTV
;
A
#
# COMPACT_ATOMS: atom_id res chain seq x y z
N MET A 1 -19.72 27.64 -92.09
CA MET A 1 -21.16 27.83 -92.38
C MET A 1 -21.95 26.98 -91.39
N ALA A 2 -23.05 27.54 -90.89
CA ALA A 2 -24.26 26.96 -90.28
C ALA A 2 -24.19 25.54 -89.67
N GLY A 3 -24.66 25.24 -88.45
CA GLY A 3 -25.61 25.97 -87.60
C GLY A 3 -26.96 25.25 -87.53
N VAL A 4 -27.29 24.79 -86.31
CA VAL A 4 -28.61 24.83 -85.65
C VAL A 4 -29.41 23.50 -85.46
N ASN A 5 -29.43 23.11 -84.17
CA ASN A 5 -30.51 22.68 -83.26
C ASN A 5 -31.37 21.42 -83.47
N GLY A 6 -31.57 20.73 -82.33
CA GLY A 6 -32.62 19.72 -82.13
C GLY A 6 -32.67 19.03 -80.76
N ASP A 7 -32.61 19.81 -79.68
CA ASP A 7 -33.10 19.62 -78.29
C ASP A 7 -33.58 18.25 -77.71
N ARG A 8 -33.12 18.01 -76.46
CA ARG A 8 -33.78 17.44 -75.24
C ARG A 8 -33.58 15.98 -74.77
N LYS A 9 -33.28 15.94 -73.44
CA LYS A 9 -33.58 14.92 -72.39
C LYS A 9 -32.63 13.70 -72.34
N GLY A 10 -32.00 13.31 -71.23
CA GLY A 10 -31.90 13.84 -69.87
C GLY A 10 -31.00 12.92 -69.00
N LYS A 11 -30.15 13.53 -68.15
CA LYS A 11 -29.49 13.03 -66.92
C LYS A 11 -29.05 11.54 -66.80
N LYS A 12 -27.75 11.38 -67.04
CA LYS A 12 -26.68 10.61 -66.33
C LYS A 12 -27.04 9.95 -64.98
N ASP A 13 -27.10 8.61 -65.03
CA ASP A 13 -26.75 7.57 -64.05
C ASP A 13 -26.87 7.85 -62.54
N ASP A 14 -27.97 7.33 -61.99
CA ASP A 14 -28.21 7.04 -60.57
C ASP A 14 -27.35 5.84 -60.10
N ASN A 15 -26.13 6.08 -59.62
CA ASN A 15 -25.32 5.04 -58.97
C ASN A 15 -24.60 5.53 -57.69
N GLY A 16 -25.28 6.37 -56.91
CA GLY A 16 -24.76 6.92 -55.65
C GLY A 16 -25.53 6.53 -54.38
N LEU A 17 -26.73 5.93 -54.50
CA LEU A 17 -27.58 5.62 -53.33
C LEU A 17 -27.47 4.17 -52.86
N GLY A 18 -27.18 3.22 -53.76
CA GLY A 18 -27.05 1.80 -53.41
C GLY A 18 -25.85 1.50 -52.51
N THR A 19 -24.72 2.17 -52.75
CA THR A 19 -23.48 2.01 -51.97
C THR A 19 -23.55 2.66 -50.58
N ALA A 20 -24.35 3.73 -50.42
CA ALA A 20 -24.59 4.33 -49.11
C ALA A 20 -25.56 3.48 -48.25
N ILE A 21 -26.56 2.84 -48.88
CA ILE A 21 -27.50 1.95 -48.19
C ILE A 21 -26.81 0.64 -47.77
N ASP A 22 -25.91 0.08 -48.58
CA ASP A 22 -25.11 -1.10 -48.21
C ASP A 22 -24.06 -0.82 -47.11
N PHE A 23 -23.54 0.41 -47.04
CA PHE A 23 -22.62 0.80 -45.96
C PHE A 23 -23.37 1.02 -44.62
N VAL A 24 -24.60 1.51 -44.66
CA VAL A 24 -25.45 1.64 -43.45
C VAL A 24 -26.01 0.29 -43.01
N LEU A 25 -26.39 -0.61 -43.93
CA LEU A 25 -26.82 -1.98 -43.61
C LEU A 25 -25.68 -2.87 -43.12
N SER A 26 -24.46 -2.71 -43.63
CA SER A 26 -23.28 -3.45 -43.14
C SER A 26 -22.86 -3.00 -41.73
N ASN A 27 -22.99 -1.71 -41.41
CA ASN A 27 -22.78 -1.22 -40.05
C ASN A 27 -23.94 -1.57 -39.10
N ALA A 28 -25.18 -1.65 -39.58
CA ALA A 28 -26.32 -2.13 -38.78
C ALA A 28 -26.22 -3.62 -38.43
N LYS A 29 -25.69 -4.47 -39.34
CA LYS A 29 -25.41 -5.89 -39.04
C LYS A 29 -24.21 -6.10 -38.10
N LEU A 30 -23.20 -5.22 -38.13
CA LEU A 30 -22.07 -5.30 -37.21
C LEU A 30 -22.46 -4.87 -35.77
N VAL A 31 -23.36 -3.90 -35.64
CA VAL A 31 -23.85 -3.41 -34.33
C VAL A 31 -24.95 -4.32 -33.74
N LEU A 32 -25.61 -5.17 -34.53
CA LEU A 32 -26.57 -6.17 -34.05
C LEU A 32 -25.99 -7.58 -33.80
N GLY A 33 -24.76 -7.87 -34.21
CA GLY A 33 -24.20 -9.22 -34.15
C GLY A 33 -23.57 -9.63 -32.81
N VAL A 34 -23.12 -8.68 -31.97
CA VAL A 34 -22.47 -9.00 -30.68
C VAL A 34 -22.94 -8.10 -29.52
N GLY A 35 -23.64 -7.00 -29.81
CA GLY A 35 -24.21 -6.09 -28.78
C GLY A 35 -25.68 -6.35 -28.41
N GLY A 36 -26.43 -7.08 -29.24
CA GLY A 36 -27.89 -7.26 -29.07
C GLY A 36 -28.30 -8.24 -27.98
N ALA A 37 -27.49 -9.28 -27.71
CA ALA A 37 -27.82 -10.29 -26.71
C ALA A 37 -27.58 -9.82 -25.25
N ALA A 38 -26.58 -8.97 -25.03
CA ALA A 38 -26.26 -8.45 -23.70
C ALA A 38 -27.27 -7.39 -23.21
N MET A 39 -27.76 -6.52 -24.10
CA MET A 39 -28.77 -5.51 -23.77
C MET A 39 -30.16 -6.10 -23.47
N LEU A 40 -30.53 -7.22 -24.10
CA LEU A 40 -31.78 -7.93 -23.80
C LEU A 40 -31.72 -8.70 -22.46
N GLY A 41 -30.54 -9.18 -22.05
CA GLY A 41 -30.32 -9.79 -20.74
C GLY A 41 -30.35 -8.79 -19.57
N ILE A 42 -29.91 -7.56 -19.80
CA ILE A 42 -29.95 -6.49 -18.77
C ILE A 42 -31.37 -5.93 -18.61
N ALA A 43 -32.12 -5.76 -19.70
CA ALA A 43 -33.49 -5.25 -19.66
C ALA A 43 -34.48 -6.24 -18.99
N THR A 44 -34.30 -7.56 -19.17
CA THR A 44 -35.17 -8.57 -18.55
C THR A 44 -34.92 -8.76 -17.05
N LEU A 45 -33.69 -8.57 -16.57
CA LEU A 45 -33.37 -8.60 -15.13
C LEU A 45 -33.83 -7.35 -14.37
N ALA A 46 -33.84 -6.19 -15.02
CA ALA A 46 -34.34 -4.94 -14.43
C ALA A 46 -35.86 -4.95 -14.21
N VAL A 47 -36.62 -5.54 -15.14
CA VAL A 47 -38.08 -5.70 -14.99
C VAL A 47 -38.42 -6.70 -13.88
N LYS A 48 -37.63 -7.78 -13.71
CA LYS A 48 -37.81 -8.74 -12.60
C LYS A 48 -37.50 -8.12 -11.23
N ARG A 49 -36.48 -7.25 -11.11
CA ARG A 49 -36.17 -6.52 -9.87
C ARG A 49 -37.16 -5.41 -9.53
N MET A 50 -37.86 -4.84 -10.51
CA MET A 50 -38.92 -3.85 -10.23
C MET A 50 -40.24 -4.50 -9.83
N TYR A 51 -40.56 -5.69 -10.35
CA TYR A 51 -41.76 -6.42 -9.95
C TYR A 51 -41.68 -6.94 -8.50
N ASP A 52 -40.51 -7.45 -8.08
CA ASP A 52 -40.28 -7.89 -6.69
C ASP A 52 -40.24 -6.72 -5.68
N ARG A 53 -39.96 -5.50 -6.14
CA ARG A 53 -39.89 -4.29 -5.28
C ARG A 53 -41.23 -3.53 -5.19
N ALA A 54 -42.21 -3.89 -6.01
CA ALA A 54 -43.57 -3.33 -5.97
C ALA A 54 -44.55 -4.14 -5.09
N LEU A 55 -44.15 -5.33 -4.61
CA LEU A 55 -44.94 -6.16 -3.70
C LEU A 55 -44.60 -5.96 -2.20
N SER A 56 -43.62 -5.12 -1.88
CA SER A 56 -43.15 -4.92 -0.50
C SER A 56 -43.03 -3.44 -0.14
N ALA A 57 -44.12 -2.68 -0.33
CA ALA A 57 -44.33 -1.40 0.32
C ALA A 57 -45.65 -1.46 1.12
N PRO A 58 -45.64 -1.24 2.45
CA PRO A 58 -46.84 -1.30 3.27
C PRO A 58 -47.67 -0.02 3.14
N SER A 59 -48.97 -0.19 2.93
CA SER A 59 -49.99 0.85 3.05
C SER A 59 -50.17 1.27 4.53
N SER A 60 -50.28 2.58 4.75
CA SER A 60 -50.64 3.27 6.01
C SER A 60 -52.16 3.12 6.34
N PRO A 61 -52.75 3.84 7.32
CA PRO A 61 -52.45 3.99 8.77
C PRO A 61 -53.69 3.68 9.67
N THR A 62 -53.52 3.80 10.99
CA THR A 62 -54.54 4.09 12.04
C THR A 62 -55.42 2.93 12.56
N LYS A 63 -55.23 2.56 13.85
CA LYS A 63 -56.27 2.61 14.91
C LYS A 63 -55.78 2.10 16.28
N ALA A 64 -56.07 2.95 17.29
CA ALA A 64 -56.44 2.68 18.68
C ALA A 64 -55.45 2.03 19.68
N ILE A 65 -55.13 2.84 20.71
CA ILE A 65 -54.63 2.46 22.04
C ILE A 65 -55.81 1.99 22.91
N PRO A 66 -55.61 1.05 23.86
CA PRO A 66 -55.89 1.37 25.27
C PRO A 66 -54.69 1.08 26.19
N PRO A 67 -54.48 1.86 27.27
CA PRO A 67 -53.33 1.74 28.16
C PRO A 67 -53.63 0.82 29.36
N GLY A 68 -52.67 -0.06 29.69
CA GLY A 68 -52.77 -0.92 30.86
C GLY A 68 -51.41 -1.44 31.32
N GLN A 69 -50.88 -0.77 32.34
CA GLN A 69 -49.84 -1.22 33.29
C GLN A 69 -48.35 -1.20 32.89
N ARG A 70 -47.63 -0.47 33.75
CA ARG A 70 -46.19 -0.27 33.87
C ARG A 70 -45.43 -1.57 34.10
N SER A 71 -44.29 -1.74 33.44
CA SER A 71 -43.10 -2.33 34.08
C SER A 71 -41.85 -1.86 33.34
N TRP A 72 -40.81 -1.53 34.10
CA TRP A 72 -39.53 -1.05 33.64
C TRP A 72 -38.76 -2.18 32.93
N GLU A 73 -38.30 -1.96 31.71
CA GLU A 73 -37.24 -2.76 31.07
C GLU A 73 -36.52 -1.92 29.99
N GLU A 74 -35.24 -2.20 29.83
CA GLU A 74 -34.14 -1.30 29.47
C GLU A 74 -34.02 -0.91 27.98
N PRO A 75 -33.30 0.17 27.62
CA PRO A 75 -33.09 0.57 26.23
C PRO A 75 -32.15 -0.38 25.47
N ASN A 76 -32.71 -1.00 24.44
CA ASN A 76 -32.06 -1.89 23.48
C ASN A 76 -30.98 -1.16 22.66
N TRP A 77 -29.69 -1.39 22.94
CA TRP A 77 -28.60 -1.21 21.98
C TRP A 77 -27.90 -2.56 21.74
N LEU A 78 -28.56 -3.43 20.98
CA LEU A 78 -27.98 -4.61 20.36
C LEU A 78 -28.33 -4.57 18.86
N GLY A 79 -27.62 -3.69 18.14
CA GLY A 79 -27.53 -3.75 16.68
C GLY A 79 -26.39 -4.70 16.28
N SER A 80 -26.54 -5.99 16.58
CA SER A 80 -25.63 -7.03 16.10
C SER A 80 -25.77 -7.20 14.59
N SER A 81 -24.72 -6.86 13.83
CA SER A 81 -24.60 -7.25 12.42
C SER A 81 -24.28 -8.75 12.33
N PRO A 82 -24.94 -9.53 11.45
CA PRO A 82 -24.65 -10.96 11.33
C PRO A 82 -23.50 -11.15 10.34
N ARG A 83 -22.25 -11.04 10.80
CA ARG A 83 -21.09 -11.52 10.03
C ARG A 83 -20.68 -12.88 10.58
N THR A 84 -20.81 -13.90 9.73
CA THR A 84 -20.54 -15.31 10.06
C THR A 84 -19.06 -15.52 10.37
N LEU A 85 -18.71 -15.47 11.65
CA LEU A 85 -17.40 -15.90 12.15
C LEU A 85 -17.17 -17.39 11.83
N ASN A 86 -15.98 -17.73 11.33
CA ASN A 86 -15.54 -19.12 11.15
C ASN A 86 -15.55 -19.86 12.50
N ARG A 87 -15.81 -21.17 12.50
CA ARG A 87 -16.02 -22.00 13.69
C ARG A 87 -14.81 -22.00 14.63
N ASP A 88 -13.60 -21.97 14.07
CA ASP A 88 -12.35 -21.89 14.85
C ASP A 88 -12.17 -20.49 15.48
N MET A 89 -12.59 -19.45 14.77
CA MET A 89 -12.60 -18.06 15.24
C MET A 89 -13.54 -17.89 16.43
N LYS A 90 -14.72 -18.53 16.41
CA LYS A 90 -15.67 -18.54 17.53
C LYS A 90 -15.09 -19.22 18.78
N GLN A 91 -14.36 -20.32 18.61
CA GLN A 91 -13.76 -21.05 19.73
C GLN A 91 -12.62 -20.27 20.38
N ASN A 92 -11.80 -19.59 19.57
CA ASN A 92 -10.71 -18.75 20.07
C ASN A 92 -11.22 -17.45 20.71
N ILE A 93 -12.26 -16.81 20.15
CA ILE A 93 -12.93 -15.65 20.78
C ILE A 93 -13.52 -16.06 22.14
N SER A 94 -14.12 -17.24 22.23
CA SER A 94 -14.68 -17.74 23.48
C SER A 94 -13.62 -17.97 24.57
N ARG A 95 -12.41 -18.41 24.19
CA ARG A 95 -11.27 -18.56 25.12
C ARG A 95 -10.66 -17.22 25.53
N SER A 96 -10.46 -16.30 24.58
CA SER A 96 -9.90 -14.97 24.86
C SER A 96 -10.84 -14.07 25.68
N LEU A 97 -12.16 -14.22 25.50
CA LEU A 97 -13.16 -13.52 26.32
C LEU A 97 -13.23 -14.05 27.76
N GLN A 98 -12.88 -15.32 27.99
CA GLN A 98 -12.85 -15.91 29.33
C GLN A 98 -11.65 -15.43 30.17
N THR A 99 -10.63 -14.84 29.55
CA THR A 99 -9.41 -14.35 30.23
C THR A 99 -9.45 -12.85 30.56
N LEU A 100 -10.52 -12.14 30.17
CA LEU A 100 -10.66 -10.70 30.46
C LEU A 100 -11.33 -10.48 31.84
N PRO A 101 -10.81 -9.58 32.70
CA PRO A 101 -11.51 -9.18 33.91
C PRO A 101 -12.67 -8.24 33.53
N THR A 102 -13.90 -8.74 33.65
CA THR A 102 -15.12 -7.91 33.61
C THR A 102 -15.24 -7.07 34.87
N SER A 103 -14.94 -5.78 34.78
CA SER A 103 -15.46 -4.80 35.74
C SER A 103 -15.84 -3.51 35.03
N SER A 104 -17.14 -3.33 34.85
CA SER A 104 -17.81 -2.11 34.43
C SER A 104 -17.93 -1.13 35.59
N SER A 105 -17.35 0.08 35.49
CA SER A 105 -17.84 1.24 36.25
C SER A 105 -17.49 2.56 35.56
N SER A 106 -18.45 3.05 34.77
CA SER A 106 -19.00 4.42 34.72
C SER A 106 -18.07 5.63 34.79
N PHE A 107 -18.06 6.38 33.68
CA PHE A 107 -17.76 7.81 33.60
C PHE A 107 -18.88 8.66 34.25
N LYS A 108 -18.51 9.59 35.15
CA LYS A 108 -18.98 11.00 35.17
C LYS A 108 -18.16 11.84 36.17
N PRO A 109 -17.99 13.15 35.92
CA PRO A 109 -17.14 14.03 36.74
C PRO A 109 -17.95 14.70 37.85
N ASP A 110 -17.42 14.76 39.07
CA ASP A 110 -17.73 15.87 39.99
C ASP A 110 -16.74 16.00 41.16
N SER A 111 -16.09 17.18 41.18
CA SER A 111 -15.95 18.11 42.30
C SER A 111 -15.79 17.58 43.74
N PHE A 112 -14.59 17.80 44.29
CA PHE A 112 -14.21 17.98 45.70
C PHE A 112 -15.12 17.42 46.80
N ARG A 113 -14.66 16.37 47.50
CA ARG A 113 -14.76 16.28 48.97
C ARG A 113 -13.65 15.42 49.57
N ARG A 114 -13.11 15.93 50.67
CA ARG A 114 -11.92 15.49 51.39
C ARG A 114 -12.34 14.54 52.55
N VAL A 115 -11.40 13.66 52.93
CA VAL A 115 -11.23 13.01 54.27
C VAL A 115 -11.81 11.59 54.50
N VAL A 116 -10.86 10.64 54.49
CA VAL A 116 -10.60 9.50 55.40
C VAL A 116 -11.45 8.22 55.32
N GLY A 117 -10.75 7.10 55.07
CA GLY A 117 -10.95 5.86 55.82
C GLY A 117 -11.08 4.56 55.02
N ARG A 118 -10.00 3.76 55.03
CA ARG A 118 -9.92 2.29 54.86
C ARG A 118 -10.23 1.67 53.50
N GLY A 119 -9.24 0.94 52.96
CA GLY A 119 -9.43 -0.04 51.88
C GLY A 119 -8.33 -0.14 50.80
N SER A 120 -7.08 0.26 51.05
CA SER A 120 -5.99 0.18 50.05
C SER A 120 -5.19 -1.11 50.20
N GLY A 121 -5.66 -2.20 49.57
CA GLY A 121 -4.92 -3.48 49.52
C GLY A 121 -4.89 -4.17 48.16
N GLY A 122 -5.80 -3.84 47.24
CA GLY A 122 -5.92 -4.50 45.93
C GLY A 122 -5.17 -3.81 44.79
N ARG A 123 -5.12 -2.48 44.77
CA ARG A 123 -4.55 -1.70 43.65
C ARG A 123 -3.03 -1.86 43.54
N GLY A 124 -2.32 -1.79 44.67
CA GLY A 124 -0.87 -1.94 44.71
C GLY A 124 -0.36 -3.33 44.29
N LYS A 125 -1.11 -4.41 44.56
CA LYS A 125 -0.73 -5.77 44.13
C LYS A 125 -0.88 -5.96 42.61
N ALA A 126 -1.96 -5.45 42.03
CA ALA A 126 -2.18 -5.50 40.58
C ALA A 126 -1.16 -4.63 39.82
N ASP A 127 -0.85 -3.44 40.36
CA ASP A 127 0.16 -2.54 39.77
C ASP A 127 1.56 -3.14 39.89
N LEU A 128 1.93 -3.75 41.02
CA LEU A 128 3.21 -4.48 41.16
C LEU A 128 3.31 -5.68 40.21
N GLN A 129 2.22 -6.42 40.00
CA GLN A 129 2.20 -7.54 39.06
C GLN A 129 2.31 -7.08 37.61
N ARG A 130 1.65 -5.98 37.23
CA ARG A 130 1.83 -5.35 35.91
C ARG A 130 3.25 -4.83 35.73
N SER A 131 3.83 -4.18 36.73
CA SER A 131 5.21 -3.70 36.67
C SER A 131 6.20 -4.86 36.52
N ARG A 132 5.98 -5.99 37.19
CA ARG A 132 6.79 -7.20 37.01
C ARG A 132 6.66 -7.80 35.61
N MET A 133 5.45 -7.90 35.06
CA MET A 133 5.23 -8.39 33.69
C MET A 133 5.80 -7.42 32.63
N ARG A 134 5.81 -6.12 32.91
CA ARG A 134 6.45 -5.12 32.05
C ARG A 134 7.97 -5.25 32.06
N LEU A 135 8.56 -5.44 33.24
CA LEU A 135 10.00 -5.71 33.37
C LEU A 135 10.39 -7.00 32.64
N SER A 136 9.60 -8.06 32.77
CA SER A 136 9.86 -9.29 32.00
C SER A 136 9.72 -9.06 30.50
N LEU A 137 8.66 -8.38 30.03
CA LEU A 137 8.48 -8.11 28.60
C LEU A 137 9.61 -7.25 28.03
N GLN A 138 10.05 -6.25 28.79
CA GLN A 138 11.16 -5.37 28.44
C GLN A 138 12.45 -6.18 28.21
N GLU A 139 12.79 -7.07 29.15
CA GLU A 139 13.95 -7.95 29.04
C GLU A 139 13.84 -8.88 27.82
N HIS A 140 12.66 -9.47 27.59
CA HIS A 140 12.43 -10.34 26.43
C HIS A 140 12.54 -9.59 25.10
N LEU A 141 12.04 -8.35 25.02
CA LEU A 141 12.13 -7.54 23.80
C LEU A 141 13.59 -7.20 23.48
N TRP A 142 14.41 -6.88 24.47
CA TRP A 142 15.83 -6.63 24.27
C TRP A 142 16.60 -7.91 23.92
N ALA A 143 16.29 -9.04 24.57
CA ALA A 143 16.86 -10.33 24.20
C ALA A 143 16.52 -10.69 22.74
N PHE A 144 15.24 -10.58 22.37
CA PHE A 144 14.78 -10.76 20.99
C PHE A 144 15.49 -9.80 20.03
N PHE A 145 15.66 -8.53 20.41
CA PHE A 145 16.35 -7.54 19.61
C PHE A 145 17.78 -7.96 19.28
N HIS A 146 18.55 -8.38 20.28
CA HIS A 146 19.94 -8.78 20.09
C HIS A 146 20.11 -10.13 19.39
N GLU A 147 19.21 -11.09 19.64
CA GLU A 147 19.32 -12.45 19.10
C GLU A 147 18.74 -12.62 17.70
N LYS A 148 17.66 -11.89 17.37
CA LYS A 148 16.86 -12.12 16.16
C LYS A 148 16.65 -10.89 15.29
N VAL A 149 16.65 -9.69 15.86
CA VAL A 149 16.35 -8.46 15.11
C VAL A 149 17.61 -7.85 14.50
N ALA A 150 18.64 -7.68 15.32
CA ALA A 150 19.89 -7.03 14.94
C ALA A 150 20.66 -7.89 13.94
N ILE A 151 20.99 -7.30 12.80
CA ILE A 151 21.84 -7.95 11.80
C ILE A 151 23.30 -7.78 12.23
N PRO A 152 24.13 -8.83 12.18
CA PRO A 152 25.56 -8.70 12.46
C PRO A 152 26.20 -7.63 11.57
N SER A 153 26.98 -6.70 12.16
CA SER A 153 27.55 -5.56 11.42
C SER A 153 28.41 -5.98 10.22
N LYS A 154 29.08 -7.14 10.31
CA LYS A 154 29.83 -7.73 9.20
C LYS A 154 28.92 -8.12 8.03
N GLU A 155 27.81 -8.82 8.31
CA GLU A 155 26.83 -9.21 7.28
C GLU A 155 26.25 -7.96 6.60
N GLN A 156 25.83 -6.98 7.40
CA GLN A 156 25.27 -5.74 6.89
C GLN A 156 26.26 -4.95 6.01
N ALA A 157 27.53 -4.88 6.42
CA ALA A 157 28.57 -4.19 5.65
C ALA A 157 28.84 -4.88 4.31
N VAL A 158 28.91 -6.22 4.29
CA VAL A 158 29.13 -7.00 3.07
C VAL A 158 27.94 -6.86 2.12
N ALA A 159 26.70 -7.02 2.60
CA ALA A 159 25.50 -6.86 1.77
C ALA A 159 25.38 -5.43 1.22
N ARG A 160 25.69 -4.41 2.03
CA ARG A 160 25.72 -3.01 1.57
C ARG A 160 26.79 -2.80 0.50
N ARG A 161 27.96 -3.42 0.66
CA ARG A 161 29.04 -3.33 -0.32
C ARG A 161 28.65 -3.97 -1.64
N ALA A 162 28.07 -5.17 -1.61
CA ALA A 162 27.58 -5.85 -2.81
C ALA A 162 26.54 -5.01 -3.56
N ALA A 163 25.60 -4.38 -2.85
CA ALA A 163 24.64 -3.45 -3.46
C ALA A 163 25.31 -2.24 -4.13
N LEU A 164 26.35 -1.67 -3.51
CA LEU A 164 27.10 -0.53 -4.05
C LEU A 164 27.92 -0.91 -5.28
N ASP A 165 28.56 -2.07 -5.27
CA ASP A 165 29.36 -2.56 -6.40
C ASP A 165 28.45 -2.83 -7.62
N ILE A 166 27.29 -3.44 -7.40
CA ILE A 166 26.27 -3.63 -8.45
C ILE A 166 25.75 -2.29 -8.98
N CYS A 167 25.46 -1.33 -8.10
CA CYS A 167 25.05 0.02 -8.49
C CYS A 167 26.11 0.69 -9.39
N ALA A 168 27.40 0.53 -9.06
CA ALA A 168 28.49 1.13 -9.82
C ALA A 168 28.62 0.53 -11.23
N GLU A 169 28.60 -0.80 -11.34
CA GLU A 169 28.69 -1.51 -12.63
C GLU A 169 27.49 -1.20 -13.53
N LEU A 170 26.30 -1.13 -12.95
CA LEU A 170 25.08 -0.82 -13.71
C LEU A 170 25.07 0.60 -14.23
N ARG A 171 25.57 1.55 -13.44
CA ARG A 171 25.74 2.93 -13.88
C ARG A 171 26.63 2.97 -15.12
N VAL A 172 27.77 2.29 -15.11
CA VAL A 172 28.70 2.24 -16.24
C VAL A 172 28.04 1.60 -17.46
N PHE A 173 27.37 0.47 -17.28
CA PHE A 173 26.70 -0.25 -18.37
C PHE A 173 25.61 0.58 -19.04
N ILE A 174 24.73 1.20 -18.26
CA ILE A 174 23.58 1.95 -18.77
C ILE A 174 24.06 3.18 -19.54
N HIS A 175 25.05 3.92 -19.02
CA HIS A 175 25.63 5.06 -19.73
C HIS A 175 26.31 4.64 -21.04
N ALA A 176 26.95 3.47 -21.08
CA ALA A 176 27.61 2.98 -22.29
C ALA A 176 26.62 2.47 -23.35
N LYS A 177 25.53 1.83 -22.94
CA LYS A 177 24.55 1.21 -23.86
C LYS A 177 23.45 2.15 -24.31
N LEU A 178 23.01 3.06 -23.44
CA LEU A 178 21.93 4.00 -23.72
C LEU A 178 22.37 5.43 -23.34
N PRO A 179 23.33 6.01 -24.08
CA PRO A 179 23.82 7.36 -23.79
C PRO A 179 22.72 8.44 -23.92
N ASP A 180 21.72 8.19 -24.76
CA ASP A 180 20.59 9.09 -24.98
C ASP A 180 19.50 8.98 -23.90
N MET A 181 19.57 7.99 -23.00
CA MET A 181 18.58 7.81 -21.94
C MET A 181 18.83 8.84 -20.82
N PRO A 182 17.89 9.76 -20.54
CA PRO A 182 18.14 10.87 -19.64
C PRO A 182 17.94 10.42 -18.18
N LEU A 183 19.00 9.86 -17.59
CA LEU A 183 19.06 9.44 -16.19
C LEU A 183 20.05 10.30 -15.40
N ARG A 184 19.81 10.43 -14.08
CA ARG A 184 20.82 10.90 -13.14
C ARG A 184 21.56 9.71 -12.54
N GLU A 185 22.53 10.00 -11.69
CA GLU A 185 23.25 8.96 -10.94
C GLU A 185 22.29 8.13 -10.09
N MET A 186 22.40 6.81 -10.24
CA MET A 186 21.67 5.84 -9.41
C MET A 186 22.24 5.83 -8.01
N PHE A 187 21.38 5.61 -7.03
CA PHE A 187 21.79 5.55 -5.62
C PHE A 187 21.01 4.51 -4.84
N LEU A 188 21.62 4.00 -3.78
CA LEU A 188 20.96 3.05 -2.89
C LEU A 188 19.98 3.77 -1.96
N SER A 189 18.81 3.18 -1.82
CA SER A 189 17.83 3.44 -0.79
C SER A 189 17.44 2.08 -0.18
N GLY A 190 16.55 2.06 0.80
CA GLY A 190 16.17 0.80 1.43
C GLY A 190 16.57 0.69 2.88
N SER A 191 15.99 -0.29 3.57
CA SER A 191 16.18 -0.44 5.00
C SER A 191 17.60 -0.87 5.33
N LEU A 192 18.29 -1.53 4.39
CA LEU A 192 19.70 -1.88 4.51
C LEU A 192 20.61 -0.64 4.60
N TYR A 193 20.36 0.33 3.70
CA TYR A 193 21.09 1.59 3.67
C TYR A 193 20.80 2.42 4.92
N ASP A 194 19.55 2.39 5.34
CA ASP A 194 19.05 3.15 6.48
C ASP A 194 19.41 2.59 7.87
N ASP A 195 20.11 1.45 7.94
CA ASP A 195 20.28 0.68 9.18
C ASP A 195 18.95 0.43 9.91
N LEU A 196 17.91 0.08 9.16
CA LEU A 196 16.58 -0.28 9.66
C LEU A 196 16.16 -1.69 9.21
N GLN A 197 17.01 -2.42 8.51
CA GLN A 197 16.74 -3.81 8.13
C GLN A 197 16.91 -4.73 9.34
N VAL A 198 16.19 -5.85 9.30
CA VAL A 198 16.03 -6.75 10.44
C VAL A 198 16.12 -8.20 10.01
N VAL A 199 16.55 -9.05 10.94
CA VAL A 199 16.73 -10.51 10.80
C VAL A 199 17.89 -10.88 9.87
N THR A 200 17.87 -10.43 8.63
CA THR A 200 18.88 -10.72 7.60
C THR A 200 19.06 -9.53 6.67
N ALA A 201 20.27 -9.35 6.13
CA ALA A 201 20.53 -8.37 5.08
C ALA A 201 20.15 -8.93 3.70
N ASP A 202 18.84 -9.02 3.44
CA ASP A 202 18.25 -9.73 2.30
C ASP A 202 17.67 -8.82 1.22
N HIS A 203 17.57 -7.51 1.44
CA HIS A 203 16.86 -6.62 0.54
C HIS A 203 17.46 -5.21 0.46
N ALA A 204 17.67 -4.70 -0.75
CA ALA A 204 18.11 -3.34 -1.05
C ALA A 204 17.28 -2.74 -2.18
N GLN A 205 17.23 -1.41 -2.25
CA GLN A 205 16.52 -0.70 -3.31
C GLN A 205 17.51 0.19 -4.07
N LEU A 206 17.58 0.03 -5.37
CA LEU A 206 18.34 0.90 -6.26
C LEU A 206 17.38 1.92 -6.89
N MET A 207 17.54 3.18 -6.52
CA MET A 207 16.76 4.26 -7.10
C MET A 207 17.39 4.65 -8.44
N VAL A 208 16.56 4.73 -9.48
CA VAL A 208 16.98 5.09 -10.85
C VAL A 208 16.32 6.41 -11.22
N PRO A 209 16.95 7.57 -10.94
CA PRO A 209 16.30 8.86 -11.12
C PRO A 209 16.27 9.23 -12.61
N MET A 210 15.08 9.36 -13.16
CA MET A 210 14.85 9.76 -14.54
C MET A 210 14.67 11.27 -14.63
N ILE A 211 15.15 11.87 -15.72
CA ILE A 211 15.01 13.30 -15.98
C ILE A 211 13.84 13.50 -16.94
N LEU A 212 12.85 14.29 -16.51
CA LEU A 212 11.76 14.76 -17.35
C LEU A 212 12.01 16.20 -17.80
N GLU A 213 11.67 16.51 -19.04
CA GLU A 213 11.77 17.85 -19.59
C GLU A 213 10.65 18.74 -19.02
N LYS A 214 11.02 19.85 -18.38
CA LYS A 214 10.12 20.71 -17.58
C LYS A 214 8.84 21.16 -18.29
N ASN A 215 8.91 21.40 -19.60
CA ASN A 215 7.78 21.93 -20.37
C ASN A 215 6.96 20.84 -21.09
N LEU A 216 7.38 19.57 -20.99
CA LEU A 216 6.74 18.46 -21.68
C LEU A 216 5.90 17.61 -20.74
N TRP A 217 6.09 17.70 -19.43
CA TRP A 217 5.44 16.82 -18.46
C TRP A 217 4.86 17.59 -17.28
N SER A 218 3.69 17.17 -16.82
CA SER A 218 3.06 17.65 -15.60
C SER A 218 2.60 16.48 -14.73
N SER A 219 2.52 16.67 -13.41
CA SER A 219 1.98 15.68 -12.48
C SER A 219 0.58 16.07 -12.04
N ILE A 220 -0.34 15.10 -12.01
CA ILE A 220 -1.73 15.28 -11.58
C ILE A 220 -1.97 14.34 -10.39
N PRO A 221 -2.39 14.86 -9.22
CA PRO A 221 -2.70 14.04 -8.05
C PRO A 221 -3.80 13.04 -8.37
N GLY A 222 -3.66 11.80 -7.90
CA GLY A 222 -4.61 10.71 -8.18
C GLY A 222 -6.01 10.99 -7.61
N GLU A 223 -6.11 11.74 -6.51
CA GLU A 223 -7.39 12.21 -5.97
C GLU A 223 -8.15 13.19 -6.89
N ASP A 224 -7.44 13.92 -7.75
CA ASP A 224 -8.04 14.88 -8.69
C ASP A 224 -8.44 14.22 -10.02
N THR A 225 -8.19 12.92 -10.15
CA THR A 225 -8.57 12.11 -11.32
C THR A 225 -9.83 11.29 -11.04
N ILE A 226 -10.41 10.71 -12.09
CA ILE A 226 -11.54 9.77 -11.96
C ILE A 226 -11.22 8.53 -11.11
N MET A 227 -9.94 8.19 -10.94
CA MET A 227 -9.54 7.04 -10.12
C MET A 227 -9.69 7.34 -8.62
N ASN A 228 -9.57 8.62 -8.23
CA ASN A 228 -9.69 9.09 -6.85
C ASN A 228 -8.82 8.29 -5.86
N ILE A 229 -7.52 8.12 -6.17
CA ILE A 229 -6.57 7.36 -5.34
C ILE A 229 -5.47 8.28 -4.80
N PRO A 230 -5.60 8.80 -3.57
CA PRO A 230 -4.58 9.61 -2.93
C PRO A 230 -3.24 8.87 -2.80
N GLY A 231 -2.13 9.59 -2.96
CA GLY A 231 -0.78 9.01 -2.86
C GLY A 231 -0.30 8.34 -4.14
N PHE A 232 -1.13 8.34 -5.18
CA PHE A 232 -0.75 8.01 -6.55
C PHE A 232 -0.93 9.23 -7.44
N TRP A 233 -0.23 9.24 -8.58
CA TRP A 233 -0.14 10.38 -9.48
C TRP A 233 -0.16 9.91 -10.93
N LEU A 234 -0.76 10.71 -11.80
CA LEU A 234 -0.56 10.60 -13.25
C LEU A 234 0.52 11.59 -13.69
N VAL A 235 1.32 11.19 -14.67
CA VAL A 235 2.30 12.07 -15.31
C VAL A 235 1.84 12.31 -16.74
N ARG A 236 1.31 13.50 -17.02
CA ARG A 236 0.69 13.86 -18.31
C ARG A 236 1.70 14.49 -19.25
N ARG A 237 1.63 14.12 -20.53
CA ARG A 237 2.38 14.78 -21.60
C ARG A 237 1.67 16.07 -22.01
N GLU A 238 2.36 17.19 -21.88
CA GLU A 238 1.88 18.54 -22.21
C GLU A 238 2.34 18.98 -23.59
N ASN A 239 1.73 20.03 -24.17
CA ASN A 239 2.25 20.73 -25.35
C ASN A 239 2.51 19.84 -26.59
N LEU A 240 1.70 18.78 -26.79
CA LEU A 240 1.83 17.89 -27.96
C LEU A 240 1.64 18.60 -29.31
N GLU A 241 0.94 19.72 -29.33
CA GLU A 241 0.72 20.55 -30.52
C GLU A 241 2.01 21.23 -30.99
N TYR A 242 2.87 21.64 -30.05
CA TYR A 242 4.13 22.33 -30.33
C TYR A 242 5.33 21.38 -30.35
N PHE A 243 5.32 20.38 -29.47
CA PHE A 243 6.37 19.38 -29.34
C PHE A 243 5.77 17.99 -29.58
N PRO A 244 5.77 17.50 -30.83
CA PRO A 244 5.13 16.24 -31.19
C PRO A 244 5.82 15.04 -30.51
N ARG A 245 5.21 13.87 -30.65
CA ARG A 245 5.80 12.62 -30.16
C ARG A 245 7.17 12.39 -30.81
N GLY A 246 8.16 12.04 -29.99
CA GLY A 246 9.56 11.92 -30.36
C GLY A 246 10.42 13.11 -29.92
N SER A 247 9.80 14.20 -29.46
CA SER A 247 10.54 15.33 -28.86
C SER A 247 11.11 15.01 -27.47
N SER A 248 10.51 14.06 -26.74
CA SER A 248 11.06 13.53 -25.49
C SER A 248 11.52 12.08 -25.66
N TYR A 249 12.61 11.71 -24.98
CA TYR A 249 13.04 10.30 -24.91
C TYR A 249 11.91 9.40 -24.38
N TRP A 250 11.15 9.90 -23.40
CA TRP A 250 10.10 9.16 -22.70
C TRP A 250 8.79 9.05 -23.47
N ASP A 251 8.69 9.67 -24.65
CA ASP A 251 7.51 9.52 -25.52
C ASP A 251 7.26 8.05 -25.92
N ARG A 252 8.30 7.20 -25.88
CA ARG A 252 8.22 5.75 -26.11
C ARG A 252 7.47 4.97 -25.02
N CYS A 253 7.37 5.54 -23.82
CA CYS A 253 6.71 4.92 -22.66
C CYS A 253 5.32 5.54 -22.41
N MET A 254 4.78 6.30 -23.37
CA MET A 254 3.48 6.93 -23.23
C MET A 254 2.33 5.99 -23.58
N VAL A 255 1.31 5.98 -22.72
CA VAL A 255 0.05 5.27 -22.93
C VAL A 255 -1.10 6.24 -22.65
N GLY A 256 -1.94 6.50 -23.66
CA GLY A 256 -3.10 7.38 -23.51
C GLY A 256 -2.78 8.84 -23.16
N GLY A 257 -1.58 9.35 -23.52
CA GLY A 257 -1.16 10.71 -23.20
C GLY A 257 -0.50 10.87 -21.83
N TYR A 258 -0.28 9.76 -21.11
CA TYR A 258 0.40 9.73 -19.82
C TYR A 258 1.66 8.87 -19.92
N LEU A 259 2.69 9.22 -19.13
CA LEU A 259 3.88 8.39 -18.97
C LEU A 259 3.51 7.18 -18.11
N SER A 260 3.53 5.98 -18.70
CA SER A 260 3.17 4.75 -17.99
C SER A 260 4.36 4.20 -17.18
N PRO A 261 4.26 4.04 -15.85
CA PRO A 261 5.29 3.37 -15.07
C PRO A 261 5.46 1.90 -15.49
N LYS A 262 4.40 1.23 -15.94
CA LYS A 262 4.48 -0.14 -16.47
C LYS A 262 5.35 -0.19 -17.73
N SER A 263 5.11 0.69 -18.70
CA SER A 263 5.94 0.74 -19.91
C SER A 263 7.39 1.14 -19.61
N VAL A 264 7.62 2.00 -18.60
CA VAL A 264 8.97 2.31 -18.11
C VAL A 264 9.64 1.07 -17.53
N LEU A 265 8.94 0.31 -16.67
CA LEU A 265 9.44 -0.93 -16.10
C LEU A 265 9.77 -1.95 -17.19
N GLU A 266 8.93 -2.12 -18.21
CA GLU A 266 9.20 -3.03 -19.34
C GLU A 266 10.47 -2.65 -20.13
N VAL A 267 10.74 -1.35 -20.30
CA VAL A 267 11.98 -0.88 -20.94
C VAL A 267 13.20 -1.24 -20.08
N PHE A 268 13.11 -1.00 -18.78
CA PHE A 268 14.19 -1.37 -17.86
C PHE A 268 14.31 -2.90 -17.72
N GLU A 269 13.24 -3.67 -17.81
CA GLU A 269 13.27 -5.14 -17.80
C GLU A 269 14.06 -5.68 -18.98
N LYS A 270 13.76 -5.19 -20.18
CA LYS A 270 14.47 -5.58 -21.41
C LYS A 270 15.96 -5.22 -21.33
N LEU A 271 16.30 -4.13 -20.66
CA LEU A 271 17.69 -3.74 -20.43
C LEU A 271 18.36 -4.65 -19.40
N VAL A 272 17.77 -4.78 -18.22
CA VAL A 272 18.32 -5.49 -17.06
C VAL A 272 18.37 -6.99 -17.35
N ALA A 273 17.26 -7.61 -17.72
CA ALA A 273 17.21 -9.06 -17.98
C ALA A 273 17.79 -9.44 -19.35
N GLY A 274 17.60 -8.60 -20.37
CA GLY A 274 17.89 -8.98 -21.77
C GLY A 274 19.24 -8.51 -22.32
N SER A 275 19.80 -7.41 -21.81
CA SER A 275 20.99 -6.79 -22.43
C SER A 275 22.27 -6.94 -21.61
N ILE A 276 22.14 -7.20 -20.30
CA ILE A 276 23.27 -7.27 -19.37
C ILE A 276 23.78 -8.71 -19.25
N ASN A 277 25.08 -8.89 -19.38
CA ASN A 277 25.74 -10.16 -19.10
C ASN A 277 26.04 -10.28 -17.59
N TRP A 278 25.01 -10.65 -16.81
CA TRP A 278 25.14 -10.82 -15.35
C TRP A 278 26.22 -11.80 -14.92
N PRO A 279 26.45 -12.95 -15.59
CA PRO A 279 27.56 -13.83 -15.26
C PRO A 279 28.94 -13.16 -15.37
N ALA A 280 29.13 -12.27 -16.35
CA ALA A 280 30.39 -11.54 -16.49
C ALA A 280 30.60 -10.54 -15.35
N ILE A 281 29.57 -9.76 -15.00
CA ILE A 281 29.62 -8.83 -13.85
C ILE A 281 29.84 -9.61 -12.56
N GLY A 282 29.10 -10.70 -12.37
CA GLY A 282 29.25 -11.58 -11.22
C GLY A 282 30.68 -12.14 -11.08
N SER A 283 31.31 -12.55 -12.18
CA SER A 283 32.69 -13.05 -12.16
C SER A 283 33.71 -11.98 -11.78
N VAL A 284 33.48 -10.72 -12.15
CA VAL A 284 34.36 -9.59 -11.79
C VAL A 284 34.21 -9.22 -10.31
N LEU A 285 32.99 -9.29 -9.79
CA LEU A 285 32.65 -8.91 -8.42
C LEU A 285 32.73 -10.07 -7.41
N ASP A 286 33.00 -11.29 -7.88
CA ASP A 286 32.94 -12.53 -7.10
C ASP A 286 31.54 -12.79 -6.48
N TYR A 287 30.49 -12.49 -7.25
CA TYR A 287 29.08 -12.71 -6.87
C TYR A 287 28.37 -13.58 -7.90
N VAL A 288 27.35 -14.32 -7.47
CA VAL A 288 26.41 -14.93 -8.40
C VAL A 288 25.18 -14.05 -8.54
N ILE A 289 25.05 -13.37 -9.68
CA ILE A 289 23.98 -12.40 -9.93
C ILE A 289 23.00 -13.00 -10.93
N ARG A 290 21.71 -12.98 -10.59
CA ARG A 290 20.64 -13.51 -11.43
C ARG A 290 19.44 -12.54 -11.44
N PRO A 291 18.92 -12.17 -12.62
CA PRO A 291 17.64 -11.46 -12.68
C PRO A 291 16.51 -12.42 -12.28
N VAL A 292 15.62 -11.96 -11.40
CA VAL A 292 14.43 -12.69 -11.00
C VAL A 292 13.36 -12.50 -12.08
N VAL A 293 12.92 -13.59 -12.70
CA VAL A 293 11.90 -13.56 -13.77
C VAL A 293 10.86 -14.66 -13.52
N PRO A 294 9.55 -14.36 -13.62
CA PRO A 294 8.95 -13.03 -13.75
C PRO A 294 9.00 -12.26 -12.43
N SER A 295 9.15 -10.93 -12.46
CA SER A 295 9.05 -10.10 -11.27
C SER A 295 8.15 -8.89 -11.50
N GLU A 296 7.23 -8.62 -10.56
CA GLU A 296 6.36 -7.43 -10.59
C GLU A 296 7.16 -6.13 -10.44
N THR A 297 8.28 -6.21 -9.75
CA THR A 297 9.26 -5.15 -9.56
C THR A 297 10.60 -5.68 -10.08
N LEU A 298 11.26 -4.99 -10.97
CA LEU A 298 12.57 -5.40 -11.50
C LEU A 298 13.55 -5.74 -10.36
N THR A 299 13.83 -7.04 -10.15
CA THR A 299 14.60 -7.51 -8.99
C THR A 299 15.78 -8.36 -9.45
N LEU A 300 16.94 -8.14 -8.84
CA LEU A 300 18.12 -8.99 -8.98
C LEU A 300 18.36 -9.78 -7.70
N GLU A 301 18.57 -11.07 -7.83
CA GLU A 301 19.12 -11.92 -6.79
C GLU A 301 20.65 -11.90 -6.86
N VAL A 302 21.29 -11.63 -5.72
CA VAL A 302 22.73 -11.51 -5.58
C VAL A 302 23.17 -12.44 -4.47
N GLN A 303 23.79 -13.55 -4.83
CA GLN A 303 24.45 -14.42 -3.88
C GLN A 303 25.84 -13.85 -3.59
N TYR A 304 25.99 -13.20 -2.43
CA TYR A 304 27.24 -12.55 -1.99
C TYR A 304 28.04 -13.40 -0.99
N ASP A 305 27.45 -14.50 -0.51
CA ASP A 305 28.08 -15.52 0.33
C ASP A 305 27.40 -16.87 0.03
N THR A 306 27.98 -18.00 0.44
CA THR A 306 27.50 -19.35 0.07
C THR A 306 26.03 -19.56 0.40
N ASP A 307 25.57 -19.06 1.55
CA ASP A 307 24.19 -19.22 2.03
C ASP A 307 23.42 -17.89 2.12
N ARG A 308 23.98 -16.78 1.63
CA ARG A 308 23.38 -15.45 1.76
C ARG A 308 23.05 -14.83 0.42
N HIS A 309 21.81 -14.40 0.33
CA HIS A 309 21.22 -13.82 -0.88
C HIS A 309 20.71 -12.42 -0.54
N LEU A 310 20.96 -11.48 -1.45
CA LEU A 310 20.48 -10.11 -1.41
C LEU A 310 19.60 -9.87 -2.64
N TYR A 311 18.37 -9.42 -2.42
CA TYR A 311 17.45 -9.02 -3.45
C TYR A 311 17.53 -7.50 -3.66
N VAL A 312 17.91 -7.07 -4.85
CA VAL A 312 18.05 -5.65 -5.22
C VAL A 312 16.92 -5.25 -6.15
N ASP A 313 16.00 -4.44 -5.66
CA ASP A 313 14.87 -3.90 -6.44
C ASP A 313 15.26 -2.61 -7.16
N PHE A 314 14.92 -2.53 -8.44
CA PHE A 314 15.13 -1.35 -9.27
C PHE A 314 13.87 -0.51 -9.27
N LEU A 315 13.99 0.72 -8.79
CA LEU A 315 12.87 1.65 -8.67
C LEU A 315 13.15 2.89 -9.51
N PRO A 316 12.60 2.95 -10.75
CA PRO A 316 12.54 4.18 -11.52
C PRO A 316 11.87 5.29 -10.70
N LEU A 317 12.53 6.44 -10.62
CA LEU A 317 12.18 7.57 -9.77
C LEU A 317 12.04 8.83 -10.61
N LEU A 318 10.93 9.54 -10.43
CA LEU A 318 10.73 10.90 -10.91
C LEU A 318 10.74 11.84 -9.71
N VAL A 319 11.45 12.96 -9.85
CA VAL A 319 11.38 14.06 -8.90
C VAL A 319 10.76 15.24 -9.63
N MET A 320 9.53 15.56 -9.28
CA MET A 320 8.77 16.67 -9.84
C MET A 320 9.29 18.01 -9.30
N GLU A 321 8.94 19.12 -9.96
CA GLU A 321 9.44 20.45 -9.59
C GLU A 321 9.00 20.92 -8.20
N ASP A 322 7.84 20.46 -7.73
CA ASP A 322 7.29 20.71 -6.40
C ASP A 322 7.94 19.85 -5.29
N GLY A 323 8.95 19.03 -5.64
CA GLY A 323 9.64 18.13 -4.72
C GLY A 323 8.95 16.79 -4.53
N VAL A 324 7.82 16.53 -5.20
CA VAL A 324 7.14 15.24 -5.12
C VAL A 324 7.98 14.15 -5.78
N SER A 325 8.29 13.12 -5.01
CA SER A 325 9.03 11.94 -5.47
C SER A 325 8.06 10.83 -5.88
N LEU A 326 8.08 10.42 -7.14
CA LEU A 326 7.21 9.39 -7.70
C LEU A 326 8.03 8.17 -8.13
N ILE A 327 7.63 6.98 -7.71
CA ILE A 327 8.28 5.71 -8.06
C ILE A 327 7.39 4.86 -8.95
N ALA A 328 8.02 4.16 -9.90
CA ALA A 328 7.35 3.17 -10.73
C ALA A 328 7.14 1.87 -9.93
N LYS A 329 6.17 1.91 -9.00
CA LYS A 329 5.71 0.74 -8.27
C LYS A 329 4.20 0.61 -8.42
N PRO A 330 3.70 -0.45 -9.09
CA PRO A 330 2.29 -0.58 -9.41
C PRO A 330 1.41 -0.63 -8.15
N HIS A 331 0.13 -0.30 -8.32
CA HIS A 331 -0.88 -0.44 -7.27
C HIS A 331 -1.29 -1.91 -7.17
N ARG A 332 -1.18 -2.55 -6.00
CA ARG A 332 -1.35 -4.01 -5.84
C ARG A 332 -2.68 -4.53 -6.37
N LEU A 333 -3.77 -3.85 -6.02
CA LEU A 333 -5.14 -4.28 -6.39
C LEU A 333 -5.62 -3.75 -7.75
N ALA A 334 -4.89 -2.81 -8.34
CA ALA A 334 -5.35 -2.06 -9.49
C ALA A 334 -4.32 -1.99 -10.61
N ALA A 335 -3.25 -2.79 -10.54
CA ALA A 335 -2.14 -2.79 -11.49
C ALA A 335 -2.64 -2.92 -12.93
N ASP A 336 -3.57 -3.84 -13.20
CA ASP A 336 -4.13 -4.08 -14.54
C ASP A 336 -5.13 -3.01 -14.99
N ARG A 337 -5.77 -2.30 -14.05
CA ARG A 337 -6.79 -1.29 -14.37
C ARG A 337 -6.20 0.12 -14.49
N HIS A 338 -5.10 0.37 -13.78
CA HIS A 338 -4.52 1.68 -13.57
C HIS A 338 -3.00 1.65 -13.82
N GLU A 339 -2.62 1.14 -14.99
CA GLU A 339 -1.23 0.96 -15.42
C GLU A 339 -0.42 2.26 -15.48
N ASN A 340 -1.09 3.42 -15.49
CA ASN A 340 -0.49 4.76 -15.60
C ASN A 340 -0.19 5.42 -14.26
N LEU A 341 -0.57 4.80 -13.13
CA LEU A 341 -0.42 5.40 -11.80
C LEU A 341 0.99 5.23 -11.26
N TRP A 342 1.68 6.35 -11.07
CA TRP A 342 2.91 6.43 -10.32
C TRP A 342 2.62 6.52 -8.83
N ARG A 343 3.45 5.91 -7.99
CA ARG A 343 3.28 5.94 -6.54
C ARG A 343 4.12 7.04 -5.93
N GLN A 344 3.54 7.86 -5.06
CA GLN A 344 4.31 8.82 -4.28
C GLN A 344 5.15 8.10 -3.21
N SER A 345 6.45 8.42 -3.16
CA SER A 345 7.37 7.88 -2.18
C SER A 345 7.53 8.84 -1.00
N PHE A 346 7.19 8.37 0.20
CA PHE A 346 7.33 9.10 1.46
C PHE A 346 8.54 8.65 2.29
N ARG A 347 9.17 7.54 1.90
CA ARG A 347 10.16 6.79 2.68
C ARG A 347 11.29 7.65 3.25
N VAL A 348 11.91 8.48 2.41
CA VAL A 348 13.07 9.30 2.81
C VAL A 348 12.67 10.31 3.87
N ALA A 349 11.52 10.97 3.68
CA ALA A 349 11.00 11.94 4.65
C ALA A 349 10.53 11.25 5.95
N GLU A 350 9.87 10.10 5.86
CA GLU A 350 9.44 9.30 7.03
C GLU A 350 10.63 8.87 7.90
N THR A 351 11.66 8.28 7.28
CA THR A 351 12.86 7.81 7.98
C THR A 351 13.70 8.96 8.54
N THR A 352 13.79 10.08 7.81
CA THR A 352 14.46 11.29 8.30
C THR A 352 13.74 11.85 9.53
N LYS A 353 12.40 11.97 9.48
CA LYS A 353 11.60 12.42 10.63
C LYS A 353 11.76 11.49 11.84
N LEU A 354 11.72 10.18 11.61
CA LEU A 354 11.91 9.19 12.68
C LEU A 354 13.27 9.31 13.37
N ARG A 355 14.35 9.42 12.57
CA ARG A 355 15.71 9.58 13.10
C ARG A 355 15.91 10.90 13.81
N ALA A 356 15.34 11.99 13.28
CA ALA A 356 15.43 13.31 13.91
C ALA A 356 14.81 13.28 15.32
N LEU A 357 13.66 12.63 15.49
CA LEU A 357 13.01 12.48 16.79
C LEU A 357 13.87 11.68 17.77
N ASP A 358 14.43 10.53 17.35
CA ASP A 358 15.31 9.75 18.22
C ASP A 358 16.64 10.45 18.53
N GLN A 359 17.15 11.28 17.63
CA GLN A 359 18.36 12.07 17.86
C GLN A 359 18.11 13.22 18.84
N GLU A 360 16.90 13.78 18.86
CA GLU A 360 16.51 14.88 19.74
C GLU A 360 16.42 14.45 21.21
N ASP A 361 15.84 13.28 21.48
CA ASP A 361 15.57 12.80 22.85
C ASP A 361 16.31 11.51 23.25
N GLY A 362 17.15 10.95 22.37
CA GLY A 362 17.82 9.66 22.61
C GLY A 362 16.85 8.48 22.63
N GLY A 363 15.71 8.62 21.96
CA GLY A 363 14.58 7.70 22.04
C GLY A 363 14.80 6.32 21.42
N CYS A 364 13.83 5.43 21.67
CA CYS A 364 13.82 4.05 21.20
C CYS A 364 12.88 3.80 19.99
N ARG A 365 12.48 4.83 19.21
CA ARG A 365 11.50 4.66 18.12
C ARG A 365 12.03 3.74 17.02
N CYS A 366 13.30 3.91 16.63
CA CYS A 366 13.96 3.06 15.65
C CYS A 366 14.12 1.61 16.17
N ALA A 367 14.39 1.44 17.48
CA ALA A 367 14.46 0.12 18.09
C ALA A 367 13.08 -0.57 18.06
N CYS A 368 12.03 0.15 18.46
CA CYS A 368 10.64 -0.32 18.39
C CYS A 368 10.23 -0.67 16.94
N LEU A 369 10.60 0.17 15.97
CA LEU A 369 10.38 -0.10 14.54
C LEU A 369 11.07 -1.38 14.08
N LYS A 370 12.34 -1.58 14.48
CA LYS A 370 13.08 -2.80 14.15
C LYS A 370 12.41 -4.04 14.78
N VAL A 371 12.01 -3.97 16.05
CA VAL A 371 11.31 -5.08 16.72
C VAL A 371 10.03 -5.46 15.98
N ILE A 372 9.13 -4.50 15.73
CA ILE A 372 7.84 -4.83 15.08
C ILE A 372 8.05 -5.34 13.65
N LYS A 373 9.03 -4.81 12.92
CA LYS A 373 9.38 -5.32 11.59
C LYS A 373 9.86 -6.77 11.63
N ALA A 374 10.68 -7.13 12.62
CA ALA A 374 11.15 -8.50 12.76
C ALA A 374 10.01 -9.44 13.13
N VAL A 375 9.13 -9.03 14.06
CA VAL A 375 7.90 -9.75 14.38
C VAL A 375 7.09 -10.00 13.11
N CYS A 376 6.80 -8.98 12.30
CA CYS A 376 6.03 -9.15 11.08
C CYS A 376 6.74 -9.99 10.01
N LYS A 377 8.08 -9.94 9.95
CA LYS A 377 8.89 -10.74 9.02
C LYS A 377 8.91 -12.22 9.40
N LEU A 378 8.92 -12.54 10.70
CA LEU A 378 8.94 -13.92 11.22
C LEU A 378 7.54 -14.55 11.33
N ASN A 379 6.47 -13.74 11.20
CA ASN A 379 5.09 -14.20 11.30
C ASN A 379 4.39 -14.13 9.93
N PRO A 380 4.12 -15.27 9.26
CA PRO A 380 3.49 -15.27 7.93
C PRO A 380 2.15 -14.52 7.86
N ALA A 381 1.35 -14.58 8.94
CA ALA A 381 0.08 -13.86 9.02
C ALA A 381 0.24 -12.33 8.99
N LEU A 382 1.40 -11.81 9.38
CA LEU A 382 1.67 -10.36 9.50
C LEU A 382 2.54 -9.81 8.36
N VAL A 383 3.00 -10.66 7.44
CA VAL A 383 3.96 -10.29 6.37
C VAL A 383 3.45 -9.19 5.44
N ARG A 384 2.12 -8.99 5.37
CA ARG A 384 1.48 -7.94 4.57
C ARG A 384 1.73 -6.53 5.11
N LEU A 385 2.07 -6.39 6.40
CA LEU A 385 2.43 -5.10 6.97
C LEU A 385 3.86 -4.73 6.56
N ASN A 386 3.98 -3.83 5.59
CA ASN A 386 5.26 -3.28 5.16
C ASN A 386 5.87 -2.28 6.16
N ALA A 387 7.12 -1.86 5.92
CA ALA A 387 7.83 -0.91 6.78
C ALA A 387 7.17 0.48 6.89
N SER A 388 6.48 0.97 5.85
CA SER A 388 5.81 2.29 5.88
C SER A 388 4.61 2.30 6.83
N HIS A 389 3.84 1.20 6.93
CA HIS A 389 2.78 1.08 7.93
C HIS A 389 3.33 1.23 9.35
N HIS A 390 4.41 0.51 9.67
CA HIS A 390 5.04 0.54 10.98
C HIS A 390 5.64 1.91 11.31
N THR A 391 6.35 2.51 10.36
CA THR A 391 6.95 3.84 10.56
C THR A 391 5.87 4.89 10.82
N ASN A 392 4.78 4.91 10.05
CA ASN A 392 3.70 5.88 10.27
C ASN A 392 2.95 5.64 11.57
N ALA A 393 2.69 4.38 11.96
CA ALA A 393 2.08 4.08 13.25
C ALA A 393 2.94 4.58 14.43
N ILE A 394 4.27 4.43 14.35
CA ILE A 394 5.20 4.95 15.35
C ILE A 394 5.25 6.48 15.34
N LEU A 395 5.25 7.11 14.17
CA LEU A 395 5.24 8.57 14.05
C LEU A 395 3.94 9.16 14.62
N LEU A 396 2.77 8.57 14.35
CA LEU A 396 1.49 8.95 14.96
C LEU A 396 1.49 8.75 16.47
N LEU A 397 2.04 7.63 16.95
CA LEU A 397 2.18 7.38 18.39
C LEU A 397 3.12 8.40 19.04
N SER A 398 4.16 8.85 18.34
CA SER A 398 5.11 9.85 18.83
C SER A 398 4.49 11.24 19.01
N GLU A 399 3.37 11.53 18.33
CA GLU A 399 2.63 12.78 18.55
C GLU A 399 1.80 12.74 19.85
N GLN A 400 1.45 11.55 20.32
CA GLN A 400 0.64 11.33 21.53
C GLN A 400 1.50 11.05 22.77
N GLU A 401 2.57 10.29 22.59
CA GLU A 401 3.45 9.81 23.64
C GLU A 401 4.80 10.52 23.61
N ARG A 402 5.22 11.08 24.74
CA ARG A 402 6.49 11.81 24.85
C ARG A 402 7.64 10.98 25.37
N ASP A 403 7.38 10.03 26.27
CA ASP A 403 8.44 9.21 26.85
C ASP A 403 8.84 8.11 25.85
N TRP A 404 9.98 8.26 25.19
CA TRP A 404 10.57 7.25 24.31
C TRP A 404 11.89 6.71 24.86
N THR A 405 12.10 6.81 26.17
CA THR A 405 13.31 6.26 26.80
C THR A 405 13.47 4.77 26.52
N GLN A 406 14.70 4.25 26.62
CA GLN A 406 14.97 2.84 26.37
C GLN A 406 14.18 1.93 27.32
N GLU A 407 13.90 2.38 28.55
CA GLU A 407 13.11 1.66 29.57
C GLU A 407 11.61 1.56 29.21
N ALA A 408 11.10 2.48 28.38
CA ALA A 408 9.70 2.52 27.97
C ALA A 408 9.40 1.62 26.75
N LEU A 409 10.38 0.90 26.19
CA LEU A 409 10.23 0.12 24.96
C LEU A 409 9.04 -0.86 25.01
N ALA A 410 8.86 -1.60 26.12
CA ALA A 410 7.76 -2.54 26.28
C ALA A 410 6.39 -1.85 26.25
N ASP A 411 6.26 -0.72 26.96
CA ASP A 411 5.02 0.05 26.96
C ASP A 411 4.74 0.63 25.57
N ARG A 412 5.77 1.12 24.86
CA ARG A 412 5.64 1.62 23.48
C ARG A 412 5.30 0.53 22.49
N PHE A 413 5.87 -0.65 22.63
CA PHE A 413 5.54 -1.80 21.80
C PHE A 413 4.07 -2.21 21.97
N LEU A 414 3.59 -2.30 23.20
CA LEU A 414 2.16 -2.60 23.47
C LEU A 414 1.23 -1.48 22.97
N HIS A 415 1.62 -0.22 23.11
CA HIS A 415 0.84 0.91 22.58
C HIS A 415 0.79 0.87 21.06
N LEU A 416 1.91 0.53 20.40
CA LEU A 416 1.97 0.34 18.96
C LEU A 416 1.05 -0.79 18.50
N LEU A 417 1.06 -1.95 19.16
CA LEU A 417 0.15 -3.05 18.81
C LEU A 417 -1.32 -2.63 18.93
N ARG A 418 -1.70 -1.95 20.02
CA ARG A 418 -3.08 -1.44 20.20
C ARG A 418 -3.45 -0.40 19.14
N SER A 419 -2.53 0.51 18.83
CA SER A 419 -2.73 1.53 17.79
C SER A 419 -2.92 0.89 16.41
N LEU A 420 -2.09 -0.10 16.05
CA LEU A 420 -2.22 -0.85 14.80
C LEU A 420 -3.56 -1.58 14.72
N VAL A 421 -3.98 -2.26 15.79
CA VAL A 421 -5.31 -2.89 15.86
C VAL A 421 -6.41 -1.86 15.63
N GLY A 422 -6.37 -0.71 16.32
CA GLY A 422 -7.36 0.35 16.13
C GLY A 422 -7.39 0.92 14.69
N HIS A 423 -6.23 1.05 14.03
CA HIS A 423 -6.16 1.48 12.64
C HIS A 423 -6.70 0.42 11.66
N LEU A 424 -6.49 -0.86 11.95
CA LEU A 424 -7.04 -1.97 11.18
C LEU A 424 -8.57 -2.06 11.35
N GLU A 425 -9.07 -1.93 12.58
CA GLU A 425 -10.52 -1.87 12.86
C GLU A 425 -11.21 -0.70 12.15
N ALA A 426 -10.54 0.46 12.07
CA ALA A 426 -11.01 1.61 11.32
C ALA A 426 -10.86 1.48 9.80
N GLY A 427 -10.13 0.45 9.31
CA GLY A 427 -9.75 0.30 7.90
C GLY A 427 -8.89 1.46 7.38
N ARG A 428 -8.27 2.26 8.27
CA ARG A 428 -7.55 3.48 7.91
C ARG A 428 -6.33 3.72 8.77
N LEU A 429 -5.17 3.73 8.12
CA LEU A 429 -3.90 4.24 8.67
C LEU A 429 -3.46 5.45 7.84
N PRO A 430 -3.60 6.68 8.36
CA PRO A 430 -3.19 7.87 7.61
C PRO A 430 -1.66 7.97 7.53
N CYS A 431 -1.14 8.44 6.40
CA CYS A 431 0.26 8.86 6.30
C CYS A 431 0.47 10.17 7.08
N THR A 432 1.51 10.21 7.92
CA THR A 432 1.83 11.39 8.75
C THR A 432 2.29 12.60 7.94
N LEU A 433 2.84 12.38 6.75
CA LEU A 433 3.27 13.44 5.84
C LEU A 433 2.15 13.91 4.91
N ASN A 434 1.15 13.06 4.65
CA ASN A 434 -0.04 13.42 3.88
C ASN A 434 -1.27 12.65 4.40
N PRO A 435 -2.09 13.26 5.29
CA PRO A 435 -3.23 12.60 5.92
C PRO A 435 -4.34 12.12 4.96
N LYS A 436 -4.35 12.62 3.70
CA LYS A 436 -5.27 12.14 2.66
C LYS A 436 -4.97 10.69 2.26
N VAL A 437 -3.70 10.29 2.32
CA VAL A 437 -3.24 8.95 1.94
C VAL A 437 -3.56 7.96 3.05
N ASN A 438 -4.37 6.94 2.72
CA ASN A 438 -4.58 5.78 3.56
C ASN A 438 -3.57 4.69 3.17
N LEU A 439 -2.65 4.33 4.06
CA LEU A 439 -1.64 3.32 3.78
C LEU A 439 -2.23 1.90 3.66
N LEU A 440 -3.41 1.65 4.24
CA LEU A 440 -4.10 0.35 4.13
C LEU A 440 -4.90 0.21 2.83
N CYS A 441 -4.91 1.21 1.93
CA CYS A 441 -5.77 1.20 0.73
C CYS A 441 -5.49 0.05 -0.23
N GLU A 442 -4.29 -0.53 -0.17
CA GLU A 442 -3.89 -1.65 -1.02
C GLU A 442 -4.16 -3.01 -0.39
N LEU A 443 -4.68 -3.08 0.84
CA LEU A 443 -5.07 -4.32 1.50
C LEU A 443 -6.55 -4.61 1.26
N THR A 444 -6.90 -5.88 1.13
CA THR A 444 -8.31 -6.29 1.06
C THR A 444 -8.95 -6.26 2.44
N GLU A 445 -10.28 -6.17 2.52
CA GLU A 445 -11.01 -6.24 3.80
C GLU A 445 -10.68 -7.52 4.57
N GLN A 446 -10.57 -8.66 3.87
CA GLN A 446 -10.19 -9.92 4.49
C GLN A 446 -8.77 -9.88 5.09
N GLU A 447 -7.80 -9.33 4.36
CA GLU A 447 -6.43 -9.20 4.89
C GLU A 447 -6.39 -8.25 6.10
N ILE A 448 -7.19 -7.17 6.10
CA ILE A 448 -7.30 -6.26 7.24
C ILE A 448 -7.88 -6.99 8.47
N ASP A 449 -8.94 -7.77 8.29
CA ASP A 449 -9.56 -8.54 9.36
C ASP A 449 -8.60 -9.61 9.92
N GLU A 450 -7.89 -10.34 9.07
CA GLU A 450 -6.91 -11.36 9.46
C GLU A 450 -5.73 -10.75 10.22
N LEU A 451 -5.20 -9.62 9.75
CA LEU A 451 -4.15 -8.87 10.43
C LEU A 451 -4.62 -8.36 11.80
N GLY A 452 -5.82 -7.76 11.84
CA GLY A 452 -6.41 -7.22 13.05
C GLY A 452 -6.64 -8.30 14.10
N TYR A 453 -7.20 -9.45 13.70
CA TYR A 453 -7.42 -10.59 14.57
C TYR A 453 -6.10 -11.15 15.13
N THR A 454 -5.09 -11.32 14.28
CA THR A 454 -3.78 -11.85 14.70
C THR A 454 -3.12 -10.93 15.74
N LEU A 455 -3.11 -9.62 15.48
CA LEU A 455 -2.55 -8.64 16.43
C LEU A 455 -3.38 -8.54 17.71
N TYR A 456 -4.71 -8.63 17.61
CA TYR A 456 -5.59 -8.61 18.77
C TYR A 456 -5.36 -9.81 19.69
N CYS A 457 -5.21 -11.02 19.14
CA CYS A 457 -4.86 -12.21 19.92
C CYS A 457 -3.51 -12.05 20.62
N ALA A 458 -2.55 -11.41 19.96
CA ALA A 458 -1.24 -11.14 20.53
C ALA A 458 -1.25 -10.09 21.66
N LEU A 459 -2.28 -9.26 21.81
CA LEU A 459 -2.37 -8.31 22.93
C LEU A 459 -2.49 -8.99 24.29
N SER A 460 -3.07 -10.20 24.34
CA SER A 460 -3.21 -11.00 25.56
C SER A 460 -1.90 -11.70 25.96
N ASP A 461 -1.10 -12.09 24.97
CA ASP A 461 0.21 -12.72 25.16
C ASP A 461 1.21 -12.19 24.13
N PRO A 462 1.81 -11.01 24.37
CA PRO A 462 2.71 -10.35 23.41
C PRO A 462 4.01 -11.12 23.20
N GLU A 463 4.40 -11.99 24.14
CA GLU A 463 5.59 -12.82 24.01
C GLU A 463 5.44 -13.90 22.93
N SER A 464 4.20 -14.33 22.65
CA SER A 464 3.91 -15.30 21.59
C SER A 464 4.43 -14.84 20.21
N LEU A 465 4.41 -13.52 19.94
CA LEU A 465 4.90 -12.92 18.70
C LEU A 465 6.42 -13.05 18.51
N MET A 466 7.16 -13.23 19.60
CA MET A 466 8.62 -13.36 19.60
C MET A 466 9.07 -14.82 19.54
N ARG A 467 8.17 -15.79 19.79
CA ARG A 467 8.48 -17.23 19.83
C ARG A 467 8.30 -17.93 18.48
N THR A 468 7.60 -17.32 17.54
CA THR A 468 7.31 -17.90 16.24
C THR A 468 8.57 -17.97 15.37
N VAL A 469 8.87 -19.20 14.92
CA VAL A 469 9.89 -19.57 13.92
C VAL A 469 9.20 -20.33 12.80
#